data_AF-A0A6L5EH53-F1
#
_entry.id   AF-A0A6L5EH53-F1
#
_cell.length_a   1.000
_cell.length_b   1.000
_cell.length_c   1.000
_cell.angle_alpha   90.00
_cell.angle_beta   90.00
_cell.angle_gamma   90.00
#
_symmetry.space_group_name_H-M   'P 1'
#
loop_
_entity.id
_entity.type
_entity.pdbx_description
1 polymer ?
#
loop_
_entity_poly.entity_id
_entity_poly.type
_entity_poly.pdbx_seq_one_letter_code
_entity_poly.pdbx_strand_id
1 'polypeptide(L)'
;MKKTTILSLTTAAVILAAYVPNEPILADTPSSEVIKETKVGSIIQQNNIKYKVLTVEGNIGTVQVGNGVTPVEFEAGQDGKPFTIPTKITVGDKVFTVTEVASQAFSYYPDETGRIVYYPSSITIPSSI
;
A
#
# COMPACT_ATOMS: atom_id res chain seq x y z
N MET A 1 48.53 -67.84 -34.43
CA MET A 1 47.41 -67.85 -35.41
C MET A 1 46.09 -68.02 -34.66
N LYS A 2 45.07 -67.20 -35.03
CA LYS A 2 43.60 -67.36 -34.83
C LYS A 2 42.90 -66.59 -33.69
N LYS A 3 42.18 -65.54 -34.15
CA LYS A 3 40.80 -65.07 -33.86
C LYS A 3 40.27 -64.96 -32.43
N THR A 4 39.90 -63.73 -32.06
CA THR A 4 38.81 -63.36 -31.13
C THR A 4 38.65 -61.83 -31.24
N THR A 5 37.52 -61.12 -31.17
CA THR A 5 36.08 -61.32 -31.40
C THR A 5 35.52 -59.88 -31.50
N ILE A 6 34.50 -59.67 -32.32
CA ILE A 6 33.81 -58.39 -32.59
C ILE A 6 32.92 -58.03 -31.37
N LEU A 7 32.72 -56.74 -31.04
CA LEU A 7 31.40 -56.08 -30.95
C LEU A 7 31.46 -54.61 -30.50
N SER A 8 30.69 -53.82 -31.22
CA SER A 8 30.46 -52.38 -31.16
C SER A 8 29.62 -51.95 -29.92
N LEU A 9 29.20 -50.67 -29.93
CA LEU A 9 28.29 -49.91 -29.04
C LEU A 9 29.07 -48.88 -28.20
N THR A 10 28.74 -47.59 -28.14
CA THR A 10 27.49 -46.88 -28.44
C THR A 10 27.81 -45.39 -28.57
N THR A 11 27.07 -44.73 -29.44
CA THR A 11 27.08 -43.28 -29.72
C THR A 11 26.79 -42.44 -28.48
N ALA A 12 27.49 -41.32 -28.32
CA ALA A 12 26.92 -40.10 -27.77
C ALA A 12 27.55 -38.89 -28.47
N ALA A 13 26.78 -38.22 -29.31
CA ALA A 13 27.20 -37.00 -29.98
C ALA A 13 27.39 -35.89 -28.93
N VAL A 14 28.59 -35.32 -28.88
CA VAL A 14 28.86 -34.08 -28.15
C VAL A 14 28.29 -32.95 -28.99
N ILE A 15 27.10 -32.47 -28.65
CA ILE A 15 26.59 -31.21 -29.21
C ILE A 15 27.19 -30.08 -28.39
N LEU A 16 28.13 -29.39 -29.02
CA LEU A 16 28.72 -28.13 -28.59
C LEU A 16 27.64 -27.05 -28.71
N ALA A 17 26.86 -26.83 -27.65
CA ALA A 17 25.99 -25.67 -27.56
C ALA A 17 26.87 -24.45 -27.25
N ALA A 18 26.90 -23.50 -28.18
CA ALA A 18 27.64 -22.26 -28.08
C ALA A 18 27.34 -21.54 -26.75
N TYR A 19 28.41 -21.21 -26.03
CA TYR A 19 28.38 -20.29 -24.89
C TYR A 19 27.92 -18.91 -25.39
N VAL A 20 26.65 -18.59 -25.17
CA VAL A 20 26.18 -17.21 -25.16
C VAL A 20 26.36 -16.74 -23.72
N PRO A 21 27.19 -15.72 -23.44
CA PRO A 21 27.23 -15.17 -22.10
C PRO A 21 25.85 -14.60 -21.80
N ASN A 22 25.16 -15.17 -20.81
CA ASN A 22 23.97 -14.57 -20.24
C ASN A 22 24.36 -13.18 -19.72
N GLU A 23 23.99 -12.13 -20.45
CA GLU A 23 23.92 -10.78 -19.88
C GLU A 23 23.06 -10.85 -18.61
N PRO A 24 23.47 -10.22 -17.50
CA PRO A 24 22.65 -10.19 -16.30
C PRO A 24 21.37 -9.42 -16.65
N ILE A 25 20.27 -10.15 -16.78
CA ILE A 25 18.94 -9.56 -16.68
C ILE A 25 18.85 -8.97 -15.27
N LEU A 26 19.05 -7.65 -15.18
CA LEU A 26 18.53 -6.88 -14.07
C LEU A 26 17.02 -7.09 -14.13
N ALA A 27 16.52 -7.99 -13.30
CA ALA A 27 15.11 -8.08 -13.03
C ALA A 27 14.75 -6.74 -12.39
N ASP A 28 14.25 -5.80 -13.20
CA ASP A 28 13.32 -4.80 -12.70
C ASP A 28 12.22 -5.61 -12.05
N THR A 29 12.32 -5.76 -10.75
CA THR A 29 11.23 -6.25 -9.93
C THR A 29 10.31 -5.06 -9.87
N PRO A 30 9.15 -5.03 -10.55
CA PRO A 30 8.14 -4.11 -10.10
C PRO A 30 7.78 -4.60 -8.70
N SER A 31 8.35 -3.96 -7.67
CA SER A 31 7.71 -3.88 -6.36
C SER A 31 6.50 -2.96 -6.52
N SER A 32 5.58 -3.34 -7.41
CA SER A 32 4.27 -2.76 -7.49
C SER A 32 3.44 -3.57 -6.51
N GLU A 33 3.59 -3.18 -5.26
CA GLU A 33 2.50 -3.08 -4.30
C GLU A 33 1.16 -3.14 -5.03
N VAL A 34 0.35 -4.16 -4.75
CA VAL A 34 -0.98 -4.32 -5.34
C VAL A 34 -1.74 -3.03 -5.10
N ILE A 35 -1.76 -2.14 -6.09
CA ILE A 35 -2.61 -0.97 -6.08
C ILE A 35 -4.01 -1.53 -6.20
N LYS A 36 -4.63 -1.86 -5.06
CA LYS A 36 -6.07 -2.08 -4.98
C LYS A 36 -6.68 -0.86 -5.65
N GLU A 37 -7.30 -1.07 -6.81
CA GLU A 37 -7.89 0.00 -7.58
C GLU A 37 -8.66 0.94 -6.66
N THR A 38 -8.19 2.18 -6.59
CA THR A 38 -8.74 3.17 -5.68
C THR A 38 -10.05 3.66 -6.29
N LYS A 39 -11.13 2.95 -5.97
CA LYS A 39 -12.51 3.27 -6.39
C LYS A 39 -13.26 4.05 -5.32
N VAL A 40 -14.39 4.64 -5.71
CA VAL A 40 -15.33 5.26 -4.77
C VAL A 40 -15.73 4.26 -3.69
N GLY A 41 -15.72 4.71 -2.43
CA GLY A 41 -16.01 3.90 -1.24
C GLY A 41 -14.81 3.11 -0.72
N SER A 42 -13.68 3.05 -1.43
CA SER A 42 -12.45 2.44 -0.90
C SER A 42 -11.96 3.18 0.34
N ILE A 43 -11.37 2.42 1.27
CA ILE A 43 -10.71 2.95 2.45
C ILE A 43 -9.20 3.00 2.19
N ILE A 44 -8.64 4.19 2.31
CA ILE A 44 -7.20 4.45 2.27
C ILE A 44 -6.76 4.68 3.72
N GLN A 45 -5.68 4.04 4.15
CA GLN A 45 -5.12 4.28 5.48
C GLN A 45 -3.70 4.85 5.33
N GLN A 46 -3.47 6.02 5.92
CA GLN A 46 -2.15 6.65 5.99
C GLN A 46 -1.94 7.25 7.36
N ASN A 47 -0.78 7.02 7.97
CA ASN A 47 -0.44 7.53 9.30
C ASN A 47 -1.53 7.23 10.34
N ASN A 48 -2.05 6.00 10.33
CA ASN A 48 -3.18 5.52 11.15
C ASN A 48 -4.52 6.25 11.00
N ILE A 49 -4.62 7.20 10.08
CA ILE A 49 -5.86 7.86 9.71
C ILE A 49 -6.47 7.13 8.54
N LYS A 50 -7.74 6.75 8.69
CA LYS A 50 -8.54 6.14 7.62
C LYS A 50 -9.24 7.26 6.84
N TYR A 51 -9.25 7.15 5.53
CA TYR A 51 -9.95 8.05 4.61
C TYR A 51 -10.85 7.22 3.72
N LYS A 52 -12.05 7.71 3.44
CA LYS A 52 -12.96 7.06 2.51
C LYS A 52 -13.04 7.88 1.23
N VAL A 53 -12.83 7.23 0.10
CA VAL A 53 -12.91 7.84 -1.22
C VAL A 53 -14.36 8.21 -1.53
N LEU A 54 -14.59 9.48 -1.84
CA LEU A 54 -15.89 10.02 -2.23
C LEU A 54 -16.00 10.10 -3.75
N THR A 55 -14.96 10.61 -4.40
CA THR A 55 -14.89 10.72 -5.87
C THR A 55 -13.51 10.32 -6.36
N VAL A 56 -13.44 9.80 -7.59
CA VAL A 56 -12.18 9.53 -8.29
C VAL A 56 -12.42 9.65 -9.79
N GLU A 57 -11.67 10.53 -10.43
CA GLU A 57 -11.68 10.76 -11.88
C GLU A 57 -10.22 10.86 -12.37
N GLY A 58 -9.77 9.85 -13.12
CA GLY A 58 -8.37 9.74 -13.50
C GLY A 58 -7.44 9.68 -12.28
N ASN A 59 -6.55 10.67 -12.17
CA ASN A 59 -5.56 10.78 -11.08
C ASN A 59 -5.96 11.76 -9.98
N ILE A 60 -7.18 12.31 -10.02
CA ILE A 60 -7.67 13.28 -9.05
C ILE A 60 -8.92 12.70 -8.38
N GLY A 61 -9.06 12.94 -7.09
CA GLY A 61 -10.27 12.54 -6.36
C GLY A 61 -10.49 13.35 -5.09
N THR A 62 -11.57 13.04 -4.40
CA THR A 62 -11.87 13.59 -3.08
C THR A 62 -12.09 12.48 -2.08
N VAL A 63 -11.76 12.75 -0.83
CA VAL A 63 -11.94 11.83 0.30
C VAL A 63 -12.56 12.58 1.48
N GLN A 64 -13.26 11.84 2.32
CA GLN A 64 -13.56 12.26 3.68
C GLN A 64 -12.47 11.71 4.63
N VAL A 65 -12.10 12.48 5.65
CA VAL A 65 -11.31 11.96 6.78
C VAL A 65 -12.20 11.15 7.71
N GLY A 66 -11.75 9.95 8.07
CA GLY A 66 -12.55 8.94 8.76
C GLY A 66 -13.34 8.03 7.80
N ASN A 67 -13.61 6.81 8.26
CA ASN A 67 -14.41 5.83 7.49
C ASN A 67 -15.93 6.01 7.66
N GLY A 68 -16.38 6.88 8.57
CA GLY A 68 -17.79 7.11 8.89
C GLY A 68 -18.39 6.15 9.92
N VAL A 69 -17.58 5.24 10.48
CA VAL A 69 -18.04 4.17 11.38
C VAL A 69 -17.28 4.19 12.70
N THR A 70 -15.95 4.28 12.64
CA THR A 70 -15.06 4.25 13.81
C THR A 70 -14.23 5.52 13.88
N PRO A 71 -13.90 6.01 15.09
CA PRO A 71 -12.97 7.12 15.25
C PRO A 71 -11.59 6.85 14.67
N VAL A 72 -10.88 7.94 14.39
CA VAL A 72 -9.44 7.91 14.11
C VAL A 72 -8.70 7.50 15.38
N GLU A 73 -7.81 6.52 15.24
CA GLU A 73 -6.93 6.08 16.31
C GLU A 73 -5.67 6.94 16.30
N PHE A 74 -5.53 7.82 17.28
CA PHE A 74 -4.33 8.62 17.46
C PHE A 74 -3.24 7.82 18.16
N GLU A 75 -1.99 8.17 17.87
CA GLU A 75 -0.83 7.59 18.53
C GLU A 75 -0.51 8.29 19.85
N ALA A 76 0.22 7.60 20.73
CA ALA A 76 0.67 8.14 22.02
C ALA A 76 1.41 9.49 21.87
N GLY A 77 2.16 9.65 20.78
CA GLY A 77 2.89 10.88 20.49
C GLY A 77 2.02 12.08 20.11
N GLN A 78 0.74 11.87 19.81
CA GLN A 78 -0.24 12.90 19.41
C GLN A 78 -1.17 13.30 20.55
N ASP A 79 -1.17 12.54 21.65
CA ASP A 79 -2.02 12.81 22.81
C ASP A 79 -1.74 14.19 23.41
N GLY A 80 -2.80 14.96 23.65
CA GLY A 80 -2.70 16.31 24.20
C GLY A 80 -2.00 17.33 23.29
N LYS A 81 -1.63 16.98 22.05
CA LYS A 81 -1.01 17.90 21.08
C LYS A 81 -2.03 18.40 20.06
N PRO A 82 -1.82 19.59 19.48
CA PRO A 82 -2.62 20.05 18.36
C PRO A 82 -2.48 19.09 17.18
N PHE A 83 -3.61 18.73 16.57
CA PHE A 83 -3.67 17.95 15.34
C PHE A 83 -4.28 18.81 14.23
N THR A 84 -3.71 18.74 13.04
CA THR A 84 -4.25 19.41 11.85
C THR A 84 -4.69 18.35 10.86
N ILE A 85 -5.94 18.42 10.41
CA ILE A 85 -6.45 17.50 9.41
C ILE A 85 -5.68 17.73 8.10
N PRO A 86 -5.09 16.68 7.50
CA PRO A 86 -4.44 16.82 6.20
C PRO A 86 -5.42 17.34 5.13
N THR A 87 -4.97 18.25 4.27
CA THR A 87 -5.77 18.77 3.15
C THR A 87 -5.72 17.88 1.92
N LYS A 88 -4.69 17.04 1.83
CA LYS A 88 -4.41 16.18 0.69
C LYS A 88 -3.73 14.88 1.14
N ILE A 89 -4.01 13.81 0.41
CA ILE A 89 -3.28 12.55 0.49
C ILE A 89 -2.95 12.07 -0.92
N THR A 90 -1.86 11.31 -1.05
CA THR A 90 -1.39 10.79 -2.34
C THR A 90 -1.27 9.28 -2.25
N VAL A 91 -1.81 8.55 -3.23
CA VAL A 91 -1.75 7.09 -3.32
C VAL A 91 -1.27 6.72 -4.73
N GLY A 92 -0.01 6.30 -4.84
CA GLY A 92 0.65 6.18 -6.15
C GLY A 92 0.62 7.53 -6.87
N ASP A 93 0.13 7.54 -8.12
CA ASP A 93 0.00 8.76 -8.93
C ASP A 93 -1.30 9.55 -8.68
N LYS A 94 -2.20 9.04 -7.81
CA LYS A 94 -3.49 9.66 -7.52
C LYS A 94 -3.39 10.63 -6.36
N VAL A 95 -3.96 11.82 -6.53
CA VAL A 95 -4.05 12.85 -5.49
C VAL A 95 -5.51 12.99 -5.05
N PHE A 96 -5.74 12.85 -3.74
CA PHE A 96 -7.05 13.03 -3.14
C PHE A 96 -7.06 14.27 -2.25
N THR A 97 -7.99 15.18 -2.50
CA THR A 97 -8.26 16.32 -1.63
C THR A 97 -9.20 15.89 -0.51
N VAL A 98 -8.89 16.26 0.73
CA VAL A 98 -9.78 16.01 1.88
C VAL A 98 -10.82 17.13 1.93
N THR A 99 -12.08 16.78 1.67
CA THR A 99 -13.17 17.75 1.52
C THR A 99 -14.26 17.60 2.58
N GLU A 100 -14.23 16.52 3.37
CA GLU A 100 -15.28 16.23 4.34
C GLU A 100 -14.70 15.58 5.60
N VAL A 101 -15.38 15.77 6.72
CA VAL A 101 -15.13 15.03 7.97
C VAL A 101 -16.24 14.00 8.15
N ALA A 102 -15.87 12.73 8.19
CA ALA A 102 -16.83 11.66 8.34
C ALA A 102 -17.47 11.66 9.74
N SER A 103 -18.68 11.09 9.82
CA SER A 103 -19.26 10.75 11.11
C SER A 103 -18.28 9.91 11.93
N GLN A 104 -18.25 10.16 13.24
CA GLN A 104 -17.38 9.50 14.20
C GLN A 104 -15.87 9.75 14.04
N ALA A 105 -15.38 10.40 12.98
CA ALA A 105 -13.95 10.52 12.69
C ALA A 105 -13.14 11.07 13.88
N PHE A 106 -13.70 12.06 14.56
CA PHE A 106 -13.11 12.69 15.75
C PHE A 106 -14.06 12.59 16.95
N SER A 107 -14.76 11.46 17.08
CA SER A 107 -15.47 11.15 18.32
C SER A 107 -14.47 10.59 19.33
N TYR A 108 -14.66 10.93 20.61
CA TYR A 108 -13.93 10.32 21.71
C TYR A 108 -14.80 9.29 22.41
N TYR A 109 -14.33 8.05 22.44
CA TYR A 109 -14.94 6.97 23.21
C TYR A 109 -13.89 6.41 24.18
N PRO A 110 -14.16 6.39 25.49
CA PRO A 110 -13.26 5.70 26.42
C PRO A 110 -13.28 4.20 26.12
N ASP A 111 -12.14 3.56 26.24
CA ASP A 111 -12.03 2.11 26.09
C ASP A 111 -12.57 1.41 27.35
N GLU A 112 -13.47 0.44 27.17
CA GLU A 112 -14.13 -0.27 28.28
C GLU A 112 -13.16 -1.07 29.15
N THR A 113 -11.96 -1.40 28.64
CA THR A 113 -10.91 -2.10 29.38
C THR A 113 -10.04 -1.14 30.21
N GLY A 114 -10.35 0.17 30.18
CA GLY A 114 -9.61 1.20 30.88
C GLY A 114 -8.29 1.59 30.21
N ARG A 115 -8.08 1.18 28.95
CA ARG A 115 -6.90 1.61 28.18
C ARG A 115 -6.99 3.10 27.86
N ILE A 116 -5.83 3.76 27.83
CA ILE A 116 -5.75 5.14 27.39
C ILE A 116 -6.13 5.20 25.91
N VAL A 117 -7.10 6.04 25.60
CA VAL A 117 -7.47 6.42 24.23
C VAL A 117 -6.85 7.78 23.98
N TYR A 118 -5.84 7.81 23.12
CA TYR A 118 -5.12 9.04 22.82
C TYR A 118 -6.00 10.01 22.02
N TYR A 119 -5.94 11.28 22.38
CA TYR A 119 -6.74 12.30 21.72
C TYR A 119 -6.01 13.65 21.68
N PRO A 120 -6.05 14.37 20.54
CA PRO A 120 -5.38 15.66 20.42
C PRO A 120 -6.05 16.72 21.31
N SER A 121 -5.28 17.73 21.74
CA SER A 121 -5.81 18.85 22.53
C SER A 121 -6.68 19.79 21.72
N SER A 122 -6.44 19.88 20.41
CA SER A 122 -7.23 20.65 19.47
C SER A 122 -7.14 20.04 18.08
N ILE A 123 -8.19 20.20 17.28
CA ILE A 123 -8.24 19.75 15.89
C ILE A 123 -8.44 20.98 15.01
N THR A 124 -7.47 21.23 14.13
CA THR A 124 -7.56 22.30 13.14
C THR A 124 -8.18 21.75 11.86
N ILE A 125 -9.30 22.34 11.46
CA ILE A 125 -10.02 22.03 10.22
C ILE A 125 -9.51 22.99 9.14
N PRO A 126 -8.89 22.49 8.06
CA PRO A 126 -8.45 23.32 6.96
C PRO A 126 -9.62 23.82 6.12
N SER A 127 -9.39 24.89 5.35
CA SER A 127 -10.40 25.52 4.48
C SER A 127 -10.89 24.67 3.30
N SER A 128 -10.32 23.50 3.07
CA SER A 128 -10.74 22.57 2.02
C SER A 128 -12.00 21.77 2.39
N ILE A 129 -12.42 21.85 3.66
CA ILE A 129 -13.53 21.12 4.28
C ILE A 129 -14.69 22.08 4.56
#